data_AF-A0A3Q3IYL1-F1
#
_entry.id   AF-A0A3Q3IYL1-F1
#
_cell.length_a   1.000
_cell.length_b   1.000
_cell.length_c   1.000
_cell.angle_alpha   90.00
_cell.angle_beta   90.00
_cell.angle_gamma   90.00
#
_symmetry.space_group_name_H-M   'P 1'
#
loop_
_entity.id
_entity.type
_entity.pdbx_description
1 polymer ?
#
loop_
_entity_poly.entity_id
_entity_poly.type
_entity_poly.pdbx_seq_one_letter_code
_entity_poly.pdbx_strand_id
1 'polypeptide(L)'
;SPRKIVFQTCATNRLSQTVSANVAYQVHGKVSANRRVEFIVCARPFACDTIMELLVMAYALKTSCAKNIIGVIPYFPYSKQCKMRKRGSIVCKLLASMLAKAGLSHIITMDLHQKEIQGFFSFPVDNLRASPFLIQYIQEEVIFPSNICCVCLSKDAGNPS
;
A
#
# COMPACT_ATOMS: atom_id res chain seq x y z
N SER A 1 -7.91 -9.39 -24.73
CA SER A 1 -7.04 -9.50 -23.55
C SER A 1 -7.27 -8.31 -22.62
N PRO A 2 -7.33 -8.48 -21.29
CA PRO A 2 -7.54 -7.34 -20.41
C PRO A 2 -6.22 -6.57 -20.31
N ARG A 3 -6.16 -5.39 -20.94
CA ARG A 3 -5.06 -4.44 -20.75
C ARG A 3 -5.18 -3.88 -19.34
N LYS A 4 -4.35 -4.36 -18.40
CA LYS A 4 -4.15 -3.77 -17.08
C LYS A 4 -3.60 -2.35 -17.29
N ILE A 5 -4.30 -1.33 -16.81
CA ILE A 5 -3.73 0.01 -16.72
C ILE A 5 -3.06 0.07 -15.36
N VAL A 6 -1.73 0.02 -15.36
CA VAL A 6 -0.91 0.16 -14.16
C VAL A 6 -0.55 1.63 -14.07
N PHE A 7 -1.13 2.34 -13.10
CA PHE A 7 -0.67 3.67 -12.74
C PHE A 7 0.44 3.50 -11.71
N GLN A 8 1.68 3.53 -12.20
CA GLN A 8 2.87 3.52 -11.37
C GLN A 8 3.34 4.96 -11.19
N THR A 9 3.49 5.41 -9.95
CA THR A 9 4.18 6.67 -9.66
C THR A 9 5.68 6.44 -9.91
N CYS A 10 6.09 6.67 -11.16
CA CYS A 10 7.46 6.47 -11.60
C CYS A 10 8.29 7.70 -11.21
N ALA A 11 9.33 7.49 -10.39
CA ALA A 11 10.28 8.53 -9.97
C ALA A 11 11.22 9.03 -11.09
N THR A 12 10.86 8.89 -12.37
CA THR A 12 11.71 9.32 -13.49
C THR A 12 10.91 9.95 -14.63
N ASN A 13 11.05 11.28 -14.76
CA ASN A 13 11.16 12.06 -16.00
C ASN A 13 10.27 11.68 -17.19
N ARG A 14 8.93 11.77 -17.06
CA ARG A 14 8.03 12.16 -18.18
C ARG A 14 6.59 12.50 -17.78
N LEU A 15 6.41 13.16 -16.64
CA LEU A 15 5.18 13.89 -16.32
C LEU A 15 5.56 15.37 -16.21
N SER A 16 5.79 15.99 -17.35
CA SER A 16 6.10 17.42 -17.41
C SER A 16 4.84 18.23 -17.11
N GLN A 17 4.95 19.07 -16.07
CA GLN A 17 4.11 20.23 -15.70
C GLN A 17 2.74 19.84 -15.09
N THR A 18 2.44 20.10 -13.82
CA THR A 18 2.56 21.38 -13.11
C THR A 18 2.79 21.20 -11.60
N VAL A 19 3.93 21.68 -11.10
CA VAL A 19 4.17 21.95 -9.69
C VAL A 19 3.62 23.35 -9.40
N SER A 20 2.40 23.45 -8.85
CA SER A 20 1.83 24.69 -8.30
C SER A 20 0.56 24.39 -7.51
N ALA A 21 0.67 24.16 -6.20
CA ALA A 21 -0.39 24.20 -5.16
C ALA A 21 -1.75 23.50 -5.38
N ASN A 22 -2.00 22.89 -6.53
CA ASN A 22 -3.21 22.23 -6.98
C ASN A 22 -2.73 21.04 -7.79
N VAL A 23 -2.71 19.86 -7.19
CA VAL A 23 -2.22 18.67 -7.87
C VAL A 23 -3.29 18.18 -8.86
N ALA A 24 -3.24 18.70 -10.08
CA ALA A 24 -4.07 18.25 -11.19
C ALA A 24 -3.44 16.97 -11.79
N TYR A 25 -3.91 15.80 -11.37
CA TYR A 25 -3.60 14.55 -12.07
C TYR A 25 -4.54 14.41 -13.26
N GLN A 26 -4.04 14.60 -14.48
CA GLN A 26 -4.82 14.36 -15.69
C GLN A 26 -4.67 12.89 -16.10
N VAL A 27 -5.76 12.12 -16.01
CA VAL A 27 -5.77 10.71 -16.44
C VAL A 27 -5.67 10.66 -17.96
N HIS A 28 -4.46 10.45 -18.50
CA HIS A 28 -4.23 10.26 -19.93
C HIS A 28 -4.58 8.82 -20.32
N GLY A 29 -5.87 8.55 -20.56
CA GLY A 29 -6.32 7.25 -21.07
C GLY A 29 -7.84 7.14 -21.19
N LYS A 30 -8.32 6.47 -22.25
CA LYS A 30 -9.74 6.08 -22.36
C LYS A 30 -10.04 4.98 -21.35
N VAL A 31 -10.75 5.33 -20.28
CA VAL A 31 -11.31 4.37 -19.30
C VAL A 31 -12.50 3.67 -19.97
N SER A 32 -12.26 2.42 -20.40
CA SER A 32 -13.23 1.62 -21.13
C SER A 32 -14.15 0.90 -20.16
N ALA A 33 -15.47 1.09 -20.31
CA ALA A 33 -16.56 0.65 -19.42
C ALA A 33 -16.69 -0.87 -19.13
N ASN A 34 -15.78 -1.70 -19.63
CA ASN A 34 -15.88 -3.16 -19.55
C ASN A 34 -14.66 -3.76 -18.82
N ARG A 35 -14.88 -4.13 -17.55
CA ARG A 35 -14.02 -5.00 -16.72
C ARG A 35 -12.54 -4.60 -16.62
N ARG A 36 -12.22 -3.33 -16.33
CA ARG A 36 -10.83 -2.95 -16.01
C ARG A 36 -10.65 -2.81 -14.51
N VAL A 37 -9.80 -3.68 -13.99
CA VAL A 37 -9.18 -3.59 -12.68
C VAL A 37 -7.99 -2.64 -12.85
N GLU A 38 -8.01 -1.52 -12.14
CA GLU A 38 -6.94 -0.53 -12.21
C GLU A 38 -6.08 -0.63 -10.95
N PHE A 39 -4.77 -0.72 -11.15
CA PHE A 39 -3.80 -0.86 -10.07
C PHE A 39 -3.11 0.47 -9.83
N ILE A 40 -3.17 0.96 -8.59
CA ILE A 40 -2.35 2.10 -8.15
C ILE A 40 -1.21 1.55 -7.30
N VAL A 41 0.03 1.70 -7.74
CA VAL A 41 1.21 1.26 -6.98
C VAL A 41 1.85 2.46 -6.29
N CYS A 42 1.97 2.39 -4.96
CA CYS A 42 2.58 3.44 -4.16
C CYS A 42 3.86 2.94 -3.48
N ALA A 43 5.03 3.37 -3.95
CA ALA A 43 6.34 2.88 -3.48
C ALA A 43 7.20 3.97 -2.82
N ARG A 44 6.61 5.02 -2.26
CA ARG A 44 7.35 6.15 -1.69
C ARG A 44 7.37 6.15 -0.15
N PRO A 45 8.52 6.46 0.48
CA PRO A 45 8.67 6.44 1.95
C PRO A 45 8.11 7.68 2.66
N PHE A 46 7.77 8.75 1.93
CA PHE A 46 7.22 9.99 2.52
C PHE A 46 5.71 9.86 2.73
N ALA A 47 5.27 9.76 3.99
CA ALA A 47 3.88 9.40 4.30
C ALA A 47 2.83 10.39 3.77
N CYS A 48 2.95 11.70 4.06
CA CYS A 48 1.87 12.66 3.78
C CYS A 48 1.59 12.88 2.28
N ASP A 49 2.63 13.22 1.51
CA ASP A 49 2.45 13.54 0.08
C ASP A 49 2.00 12.31 -0.72
N THR A 50 2.54 11.14 -0.36
CA THR A 50 2.22 9.85 -0.99
C THR A 50 0.77 9.44 -0.72
N ILE A 51 0.25 9.74 0.48
CA ILE A 51 -1.17 9.51 0.81
C ILE A 51 -2.07 10.43 -0.01
N MET A 52 -1.75 11.72 -0.07
CA MET A 52 -2.55 12.69 -0.82
C MET A 52 -2.56 12.35 -2.31
N GLU A 53 -1.41 12.00 -2.88
CA GLU A 53 -1.27 11.50 -4.24
C GLU A 53 -2.14 10.26 -4.49
N LEU A 54 -2.12 9.28 -3.59
CA LEU A 54 -2.95 8.08 -3.67
C LEU A 54 -4.46 8.40 -3.62
N LEU A 55 -4.88 9.29 -2.72
CA LEU A 55 -6.28 9.70 -2.58
C LEU A 55 -6.77 10.43 -3.83
N VAL A 56 -5.96 11.35 -4.37
CA VAL A 56 -6.34 12.11 -5.56
C VAL A 56 -6.41 11.20 -6.79
N MET A 57 -5.45 10.29 -6.97
CA MET A 57 -5.50 9.31 -8.06
C MET A 57 -6.74 8.41 -7.95
N ALA A 58 -7.01 7.83 -6.78
CA ALA A 58 -8.18 6.98 -6.60
C ALA A 58 -9.49 7.73 -6.85
N TYR A 59 -9.57 8.99 -6.40
CA TYR A 59 -10.74 9.84 -6.65
C TYR A 59 -10.89 10.17 -8.14
N ALA A 60 -9.80 10.47 -8.85
CA ALA A 60 -9.81 10.70 -10.30
C ALA A 60 -10.26 9.45 -11.09
N LEU A 61 -9.83 8.26 -10.65
CA LEU A 61 -10.30 7.00 -11.26
C LEU A 61 -11.79 6.76 -10.99
N LYS A 62 -12.24 7.07 -9.77
CA LYS A 62 -13.66 6.98 -9.40
C LYS A 62 -14.54 7.91 -10.24
N THR A 63 -14.11 9.16 -10.45
CA THR A 63 -14.85 10.12 -11.30
C THR A 63 -14.80 9.74 -12.78
N SER A 64 -13.78 9.01 -13.21
CA SER A 64 -13.68 8.42 -14.57
C SER A 64 -14.51 7.14 -14.77
N CYS A 65 -15.39 6.79 -13.82
CA CYS A 65 -16.27 5.60 -13.84
C CYS A 65 -15.54 4.25 -13.77
N ALA A 66 -14.35 4.19 -13.15
CA ALA A 66 -13.71 2.92 -12.84
C ALA A 66 -14.57 2.12 -11.85
N LYS A 67 -14.88 0.85 -12.21
CA LYS A 67 -15.72 -0.03 -11.38
C LYS A 67 -14.97 -0.63 -10.19
N ASN A 68 -13.70 -0.97 -10.38
CA ASN A 68 -12.87 -1.64 -9.39
C ASN A 68 -11.48 -0.99 -9.36
N ILE A 69 -11.15 -0.32 -8.25
CA ILE A 69 -9.87 0.33 -8.04
C ILE A 69 -9.11 -0.46 -6.97
N ILE A 70 -7.98 -1.06 -7.37
CA ILE A 70 -7.14 -1.85 -6.47
C ILE A 70 -5.88 -1.06 -6.12
N GLY A 71 -5.70 -0.75 -4.84
CA GLY A 71 -4.50 -0.11 -4.33
C GLY A 71 -3.43 -1.14 -3.96
N VAL A 72 -2.26 -1.11 -4.60
CA VAL A 72 -1.09 -1.90 -4.21
C VAL A 72 -0.19 -1.00 -3.36
N ILE A 73 -0.20 -1.25 -2.06
CA ILE A 73 0.49 -0.45 -1.05
C ILE A 73 1.40 -1.40 -0.26
N PRO A 74 2.62 -1.68 -0.77
CA PRO A 74 3.54 -2.62 -0.13
C PRO A 74 3.84 -2.25 1.32
N TYR A 75 3.98 -0.95 1.62
CA TYR A 75 4.12 -0.46 2.99
C TYR A 75 2.96 0.45 3.35
N PHE A 76 2.03 -0.04 4.19
CA PHE A 76 0.88 0.75 4.58
C PHE A 76 1.29 1.91 5.51
N PRO A 77 1.05 3.17 5.12
CA PRO A 77 1.48 4.33 5.90
C PRO A 77 0.67 4.44 7.19
N TYR A 78 1.28 4.98 8.23
CA TYR A 78 0.69 5.09 9.58
C TYR A 78 0.24 3.77 10.22
N SER A 79 0.67 2.62 9.71
CA SER A 79 0.39 1.29 10.28
C SER A 79 0.82 1.14 11.75
N LYS A 80 1.88 1.86 12.17
CA LYS A 80 2.32 1.92 13.58
C LYS A 80 1.34 2.65 14.51
N GLN A 81 0.48 3.51 13.97
CA GLN A 81 -0.52 4.29 14.70
C GLN A 81 -1.90 3.61 14.66
N CYS A 82 -1.92 2.28 14.80
CA CYS A 82 -3.13 1.46 14.79
C CYS A 82 -3.78 1.29 16.17
N LYS A 83 -3.06 1.58 17.25
CA LYS A 83 -3.57 1.50 18.63
C LYS A 83 -3.73 2.89 19.22
N MET A 84 -4.81 3.09 19.96
CA MET A 84 -5.03 4.33 20.69
C MET A 84 -3.99 4.45 21.81
N ARG A 85 -3.08 5.42 21.69
CA ARG A 85 -2.13 5.75 22.75
C ARG A 85 -2.71 6.91 23.56
N LYS A 86 -2.95 6.70 24.86
CA LYS A 86 -3.57 7.70 25.75
C LYS A 86 -4.90 8.23 25.16
N ARG A 87 -5.19 9.54 25.31
CA ARG A 87 -6.34 10.24 24.67
C ARG A 87 -6.06 10.60 23.19
N GLY A 88 -5.36 9.73 22.46
CA GLY A 88 -4.96 9.95 21.07
C GLY A 88 -6.00 9.45 20.06
N SER A 89 -5.80 9.75 18.78
CA SER A 89 -6.61 9.22 17.68
C SER A 89 -5.99 7.96 17.06
N ILE A 90 -6.82 7.15 16.40
CA ILE A 90 -6.36 6.01 15.60
C ILE A 90 -6.23 6.46 14.14
N VAL A 91 -5.09 7.05 13.81
CA VAL A 91 -4.81 7.63 12.48
C VAL A 91 -4.89 6.57 11.37
N CYS A 92 -4.48 5.34 11.66
CA CYS A 92 -4.58 4.22 10.71
C CYS A 92 -6.03 3.95 10.26
N LYS A 93 -7.01 4.07 11.18
CA LYS A 93 -8.44 3.88 10.89
C LYS A 93 -9.02 5.06 10.10
N LEU A 94 -8.58 6.28 10.41
CA LEU A 94 -8.91 7.46 9.62
C LEU A 94 -8.47 7.29 8.17
N LEU A 95 -7.23 6.84 7.97
CA LEU A 95 -6.67 6.63 6.63
C LEU A 95 -7.46 5.58 5.84
N ALA A 96 -7.78 4.44 6.46
CA ALA A 96 -8.59 3.39 5.85
C ALA A 96 -9.96 3.94 5.39
N SER A 97 -10.58 4.79 6.20
CA SER A 97 -11.86 5.43 5.89
C SER A 97 -11.75 6.44 4.75
N MET A 98 -10.66 7.21 4.70
CA MET A 98 -10.37 8.14 3.59
C MET A 98 -10.16 7.40 2.27
N LEU A 99 -9.43 6.29 2.28
CA LEU A 99 -9.20 5.46 1.09
C LEU A 99 -10.51 4.85 0.56
N ALA A 100 -11.36 4.35 1.46
CA ALA A 100 -12.70 3.87 1.09
C ALA A 100 -13.54 5.00 0.47
N LYS A 101 -13.50 6.21 1.06
CA LYS A 101 -14.26 7.35 0.55
C LYS A 101 -13.74 7.82 -0.82
N ALA A 102 -12.42 7.80 -1.01
CA ALA A 102 -11.76 8.16 -2.27
C ALA A 102 -12.15 7.23 -3.42
N GLY A 103 -12.53 5.97 -3.13
CA GLY A 103 -13.05 5.03 -4.13
C GLY A 103 -12.30 3.72 -4.24
N LEU A 104 -11.35 3.43 -3.36
CA LEU A 104 -10.67 2.13 -3.37
C LEU A 104 -11.67 1.01 -3.08
N SER A 105 -11.59 -0.04 -3.89
CA SER A 105 -12.44 -1.22 -3.82
C SER A 105 -11.72 -2.42 -3.20
N HIS A 106 -10.39 -2.43 -3.27
CA HIS A 106 -9.54 -3.51 -2.75
C HIS A 106 -8.14 -2.97 -2.44
N ILE A 107 -7.45 -3.51 -1.44
CA ILE A 107 -6.03 -3.20 -1.18
C ILE A 107 -5.19 -4.48 -1.14
N ILE A 108 -4.02 -4.42 -1.74
CA ILE A 108 -2.96 -5.41 -1.60
C ILE A 108 -1.81 -4.73 -0.85
N THR A 109 -1.41 -5.31 0.26
CA THR A 109 -0.35 -4.80 1.13
C THR A 109 0.57 -5.92 1.58
N MET A 110 1.73 -5.57 2.15
CA MET A 110 2.71 -6.54 2.62
C MET A 110 3.07 -6.24 4.07
N ASP A 111 3.02 -7.27 4.92
CA ASP A 111 3.41 -7.25 6.33
C ASP A 111 2.85 -6.04 7.12
N LEU A 112 1.53 -5.97 7.22
CA LEU A 112 0.88 -5.06 8.15
C LEU A 112 1.45 -5.20 9.57
N HIS A 113 1.71 -4.06 10.22
CA HIS A 113 2.31 -4.02 11.56
C HIS A 113 1.53 -4.83 12.60
N GLN A 114 0.21 -4.90 12.47
CA GLN A 114 -0.71 -5.66 13.30
C GLN A 114 -1.79 -6.23 12.37
N LYS A 115 -2.17 -7.51 12.54
CA LYS A 115 -3.13 -8.17 11.65
C LYS A 115 -4.54 -7.56 11.74
N GLU A 116 -4.85 -7.00 12.90
CA GLU A 116 -6.12 -6.34 13.22
C GLU A 116 -6.38 -5.10 12.36
N ILE A 117 -5.33 -4.51 11.76
CA ILE A 117 -5.45 -3.36 10.84
C ILE A 117 -6.37 -3.70 9.65
N GLN A 118 -6.47 -4.96 9.25
CA GLN A 118 -7.40 -5.41 8.20
C GLN A 118 -8.86 -5.08 8.55
N GLY A 119 -9.22 -5.13 9.83
CA GLY A 119 -10.57 -4.79 10.30
C GLY A 119 -10.90 -3.30 10.25
N PHE A 120 -9.95 -2.43 9.90
CA PHE A 120 -10.22 -0.99 9.73
C PHE A 120 -10.81 -0.65 8.36
N PHE A 121 -10.67 -1.54 7.39
CA PHE A 121 -11.16 -1.32 6.03
C PHE A 121 -12.57 -1.87 5.86
N SER A 122 -13.40 -1.14 5.11
CA SER A 122 -14.75 -1.58 4.74
C SER A 122 -14.77 -2.50 3.52
N PHE A 123 -13.61 -2.79 2.94
CA PHE A 123 -13.42 -3.53 1.70
C PHE A 123 -12.31 -4.57 1.90
N PRO A 124 -12.22 -5.62 1.05
CA PRO A 124 -11.22 -6.68 1.19
C PRO A 124 -9.77 -6.17 1.11
N VAL A 125 -8.91 -6.73 1.97
CA VAL A 125 -7.48 -6.42 2.06
C VAL A 125 -6.67 -7.71 2.01
N ASP A 126 -5.79 -7.82 1.03
CA ASP A 126 -4.81 -8.90 0.94
C ASP A 126 -3.52 -8.46 1.64
N ASN A 127 -3.19 -9.09 2.76
CA ASN A 127 -1.92 -8.88 3.46
C ASN A 127 -0.96 -10.02 3.15
N LEU A 128 -0.04 -9.78 2.21
CA LEU A 128 1.01 -10.72 1.84
C LEU A 128 2.07 -10.79 2.95
N ARG A 129 2.64 -11.97 3.17
CA ARG A 129 3.74 -12.17 4.13
C ARG A 129 5.08 -12.26 3.40
N ALA A 130 6.08 -11.48 3.82
CA ALA A 130 7.44 -11.63 3.32
C ALA A 130 8.25 -12.74 4.03
N SER A 131 7.75 -13.26 5.16
CA SER A 131 8.44 -14.30 5.94
C SER A 131 8.95 -15.51 5.13
N PRO A 132 8.19 -16.14 4.20
CA PRO A 132 8.73 -17.27 3.43
C PRO A 132 9.90 -16.86 2.54
N PHE A 133 9.86 -15.67 1.94
CA PHE A 133 10.94 -15.15 1.09
C PHE A 133 12.20 -14.86 1.92
N LEU A 134 12.04 -14.33 3.14
CA LEU A 134 13.16 -14.09 4.04
C LEU A 134 13.80 -15.38 4.53
N ILE A 135 13.01 -16.41 4.85
CA ILE A 135 13.53 -17.72 5.26
C ILE A 135 14.33 -18.35 4.13
N GLN A 136 13.79 -18.34 2.91
CA GLN A 136 14.48 -18.85 1.73
C GLN A 136 15.80 -18.12 1.49
N TYR A 137 15.80 -16.79 1.55
CA TYR A 137 17.01 -15.98 1.41
C TYR A 137 18.08 -16.35 2.45
N ILE A 138 17.69 -16.56 3.71
CA ILE A 138 18.63 -16.97 4.76
C ILE A 138 19.21 -18.35 4.48
N GLN A 139 18.41 -19.29 3.96
CA GLN A 139 18.87 -20.64 3.63
C GLN A 139 19.83 -20.68 2.43
N GLU A 140 19.63 -19.79 1.45
CA GLU A 140 20.40 -19.76 0.21
C GLU A 140 21.71 -18.95 0.36
N GLU A 141 21.66 -17.79 1.02
CA GLU A 141 22.79 -16.84 1.05
C GLU A 141 23.65 -16.95 2.32
N VAL A 142 23.09 -17.46 3.44
CA VAL A 142 23.84 -17.55 4.70
C VAL A 142 24.46 -18.94 4.84
N ILE A 143 25.77 -19.01 4.63
CA ILE A 143 26.54 -20.23 4.80
C ILE A 143 26.71 -20.50 6.29
N PHE A 144 25.99 -21.49 6.82
CA PHE A 144 26.18 -21.95 8.19
C PHE A 144 27.26 -23.04 8.25
N PRO A 145 28.36 -22.84 8.99
CA PRO A 145 29.24 -23.95 9.32
C PRO A 145 28.45 -24.97 10.15
N SER A 146 28.71 -26.26 9.92
CA SER A 146 27.92 -27.41 10.40
C SER A 146 27.72 -27.52 11.92
N ASN A 147 28.38 -26.66 12.71
CA ASN A 147 28.37 -26.68 14.16
C ASN A 147 27.72 -25.44 14.81
N ILE A 148 27.06 -24.56 14.04
CA ILE A 148 26.45 -23.33 14.56
C ILE A 148 24.92 -23.39 14.47
N CYS A 149 24.27 -23.23 15.62
CA CYS A 149 22.82 -23.05 15.71
C CYS A 149 22.49 -21.55 15.58
N CYS A 150 21.55 -21.22 14.69
CA CYS A 150 21.10 -19.84 14.52
C CYS A 150 19.93 -19.53 15.43
N VAL A 151 20.04 -18.41 16.14
CA VAL A 151 19.00 -17.92 17.05
C VAL A 151 18.42 -16.65 16.47
N CYS A 152 17.13 -16.69 16.12
CA CYS A 152 16.40 -15.50 15.71
C CYS A 152 16.09 -14.64 16.93
N LEU A 153 16.65 -13.43 16.98
CA LEU A 153 16.38 -12.46 18.04
C LEU A 153 15.34 -11.46 17.56
N SER A 154 14.25 -11.31 18.32
CA SER A 154 13.32 -10.21 18.12
C SER A 154 13.79 -9.00 18.92
N LYS A 155 13.88 -7.84 18.26
CA LYS A 155 14.35 -6.59 18.87
C LYS A 155 13.38 -6.06 19.93
N ASP A 156 12.08 -6.36 19.81
CA ASP A 156 11.02 -5.85 20.69
C ASP A 156 10.01 -6.95 21.04
N ALA A 157 9.57 -6.99 22.32
CA ALA A 157 8.59 -7.97 22.83
C ALA A 157 7.20 -7.91 22.13
N GLY A 158 6.92 -6.85 21.38
CA GLY A 158 5.65 -6.65 20.68
C GLY A 158 5.51 -7.40 19.36
N ASN A 159 6.54 -8.10 18.90
CA ASN A 159 6.50 -8.87 17.66
C ASN A 159 7.22 -10.23 17.83
N PRO A 160 6.56 -11.23 18.44
CA PRO A 160 7.04 -12.62 18.48
C PRO A 160 6.66 -13.28 17.15
N SER A 161 7.37 -12.93 16.08
CA SER A 161 7.21 -13.54 14.76
C SER A 161 8.46 -14.31 14.38
#